data_AF-A0A7X2MNH3-F1
#
_entry.id   AF-A0A7X2MNH3-F1
#
_cell.length_a   1.000
_cell.length_b   1.000
_cell.length_c   1.000
_cell.angle_alpha   90.00
_cell.angle_beta   90.00
_cell.angle_gamma   90.00
#
_symmetry.space_group_name_H-M   'P 1'
#
loop_
_entity.id
_entity.type
_entity.pdbx_description
1 polymer ?
#
loop_
_entity_poly.entity_id
_entity_poly.type
_entity_poly.pdbx_seq_one_letter_code
_entity_poly.pdbx_strand_id
1 'polypeptide(L)'
;MPQHSTDTVCGLVGVLPETLRRWRRAGLITPPGPAGYSDNQLTRALCVREMTSGGHTLFDIHTAFNWPSVTLPGGWACREEDMLHLLAHNTDADVDRELQMMNTDYCGDDYVNRYLRPLNLWLRTDLSEGAARRQQRFHSAVVSQWERLALASQRRSTVPLFLEAV
;
A
#
# COMPACT_ATOMS: atom_id res chain seq x y z
N MET A 1 0.63 -19.35 -26.33
CA MET A 1 0.87 -19.09 -24.90
C MET A 1 -0.44 -18.69 -24.27
N PRO A 2 -0.87 -19.32 -23.16
CA PRO A 2 -2.07 -18.91 -22.46
C PRO A 2 -1.91 -17.45 -22.00
N GLN A 3 -2.95 -16.65 -22.19
CA GLN A 3 -2.95 -15.25 -21.80
C GLN A 3 -4.00 -15.07 -20.70
N HIS A 4 -3.62 -14.34 -19.66
CA HIS A 4 -4.42 -14.18 -18.44
C HIS A 4 -5.27 -12.91 -18.55
N SER A 5 -6.54 -12.99 -18.16
CA SER A 5 -7.38 -11.79 -18.04
C SER A 5 -6.91 -10.95 -16.85
N THR A 6 -7.36 -9.68 -16.78
CA THR A 6 -7.07 -8.81 -15.63
C THR A 6 -7.54 -9.44 -14.32
N ASP A 7 -8.72 -10.08 -14.32
CA ASP A 7 -9.28 -10.70 -13.12
C ASP A 7 -8.47 -11.93 -12.68
N THR A 8 -7.99 -12.73 -13.64
CA THR A 8 -7.10 -13.86 -13.36
C THR A 8 -5.79 -13.38 -12.73
N VAL A 9 -5.16 -12.34 -13.28
CA VAL A 9 -3.92 -11.79 -12.73
C VAL A 9 -4.15 -11.21 -11.33
N CYS A 10 -5.21 -10.43 -11.13
CA CYS A 10 -5.57 -9.90 -9.81
C CYS A 10 -5.78 -11.02 -8.79
N GLY A 11 -6.48 -12.10 -9.17
CA GLY A 11 -6.69 -13.26 -8.31
C GLY A 11 -5.41 -14.03 -7.98
N LEU A 12 -4.53 -14.25 -8.96
CA LEU A 12 -3.26 -14.97 -8.76
C LEU A 12 -2.24 -14.16 -7.94
N VAL A 13 -2.16 -12.86 -8.20
CA VAL A 13 -1.25 -11.95 -7.51
C VAL A 13 -1.82 -11.54 -6.15
N GLY A 14 -3.13 -11.64 -5.93
CA GLY A 14 -3.79 -11.23 -4.70
C GLY A 14 -3.87 -9.71 -4.54
N VAL A 15 -4.12 -8.99 -5.63
CA VAL A 15 -4.21 -7.51 -5.63
C VAL A 15 -5.50 -7.03 -6.26
N LEU A 16 -5.94 -5.84 -5.87
CA LEU A 16 -7.12 -5.21 -6.45
C LEU A 16 -6.82 -4.69 -7.88
N PRO A 17 -7.84 -4.62 -8.78
CA PRO A 17 -7.67 -4.05 -10.12
C PRO A 17 -7.17 -2.60 -10.12
N GLU A 18 -7.43 -1.83 -9.05
CA GLU A 18 -6.87 -0.49 -8.83
C GLU A 18 -5.37 -0.50 -8.61
N THR A 19 -4.89 -1.40 -7.74
CA THR A 19 -3.45 -1.57 -7.44
C THR A 19 -2.71 -1.95 -8.71
N LEU A 20 -3.24 -2.92 -9.47
CA LEU A 20 -2.67 -3.30 -10.77
C LEU A 20 -2.71 -2.15 -11.80
N ARG A 21 -3.74 -1.29 -11.79
CA ARG A 21 -3.78 -0.06 -12.60
C ARG A 21 -2.70 0.94 -12.19
N ARG A 22 -2.46 1.13 -10.90
CA ARG A 22 -1.39 2.03 -10.42
C ARG A 22 -0.01 1.53 -10.82
N TRP A 23 0.27 0.24 -10.65
CA TRP A 23 1.53 -0.35 -11.08
C TRP A 23 1.80 -0.14 -12.57
N ARG A 24 0.77 -0.23 -13.42
CA ARG A 24 0.87 0.12 -14.84
C ARG A 24 1.19 1.59 -15.08
N ARG A 25 0.53 2.50 -14.38
CA ARG A 25 0.80 3.95 -14.48
C ARG A 25 2.21 4.32 -14.00
N ALA A 26 2.72 3.58 -13.01
CA ALA A 26 4.09 3.71 -12.53
C ALA A 26 5.15 3.05 -13.44
N GLY A 27 4.74 2.48 -14.59
CA GLY A 27 5.66 1.82 -15.52
C GLY A 27 6.20 0.48 -15.05
N LEU A 28 5.67 -0.07 -13.95
CA LEU A 28 6.16 -1.33 -13.36
C LEU A 28 5.71 -2.56 -14.15
N ILE A 29 4.58 -2.47 -14.83
CA ILE A 29 4.00 -3.55 -15.63
C ILE A 29 3.49 -2.94 -16.93
N THR A 30 3.82 -3.57 -18.06
CA THR A 30 3.30 -3.15 -19.36
C THR A 30 1.80 -3.44 -19.47
N PRO A 31 1.02 -2.63 -20.21
CA PRO A 31 -0.39 -2.92 -20.44
C PRO A 31 -0.57 -4.27 -21.14
N PRO A 32 -1.68 -4.98 -20.87
CA PRO A 32 -1.96 -6.26 -21.52
C PRO A 32 -2.16 -6.07 -23.03
N GLY A 33 -1.82 -7.10 -23.80
CA GLY A 33 -2.14 -7.15 -25.23
C GLY A 33 -3.62 -7.47 -25.49
N PRO A 34 -4.05 -7.56 -26.76
CA PRO A 34 -5.44 -7.85 -27.12
C PRO A 34 -5.98 -9.16 -26.55
N ALA A 35 -5.11 -10.14 -26.32
CA ALA A 35 -5.49 -11.43 -25.77
C ALA A 35 -5.19 -11.57 -24.25
N GLY A 36 -4.66 -10.54 -23.59
CA GLY A 36 -4.45 -10.50 -22.14
C GLY A 36 -2.99 -10.31 -21.70
N TYR A 37 -2.73 -10.64 -20.44
CA TYR A 37 -1.40 -10.62 -19.83
C TYR A 37 -0.64 -11.90 -20.16
N SER A 38 0.63 -11.77 -20.54
CA SER A 38 1.55 -12.91 -20.71
C SER A 38 2.11 -13.41 -19.38
N ASP A 39 2.64 -14.64 -19.36
CA ASP A 39 3.28 -15.21 -18.18
C ASP A 39 4.44 -14.35 -17.66
N ASN A 40 5.21 -13.70 -18.55
CA ASN A 40 6.28 -12.79 -18.14
C ASN A 40 5.73 -11.55 -17.40
N GLN A 41 4.57 -11.02 -17.83
CA GLN A 41 3.91 -9.93 -17.13
C GLN A 41 3.34 -10.38 -15.78
N LEU A 42 2.86 -11.63 -15.68
CA LEU A 42 2.43 -12.22 -14.42
C LEU A 42 3.60 -12.38 -13.45
N THR A 43 4.73 -12.93 -13.89
CA THR A 43 5.95 -13.05 -13.08
C THR A 43 6.42 -11.68 -12.60
N ARG A 44 6.40 -10.67 -13.47
CA ARG A 44 6.73 -9.29 -13.08
C ARG A 44 5.77 -8.74 -12.04
N ALA A 45 4.46 -9.00 -12.16
CA ALA A 45 3.47 -8.61 -11.17
C ALA A 45 3.70 -9.28 -9.81
N LEU A 46 4.09 -10.56 -9.80
CA LEU A 46 4.47 -11.27 -8.58
C LEU A 46 5.72 -10.69 -7.92
N CYS A 47 6.74 -10.29 -8.71
CA CYS A 47 7.92 -9.60 -8.16
C CYS A 47 7.56 -8.24 -7.56
N VAL A 48 6.70 -7.45 -8.23
CA VAL A 48 6.24 -6.16 -7.68
C VAL A 48 5.49 -6.40 -6.37
N ARG A 49 4.60 -7.41 -6.32
CA ARG A 49 3.90 -7.80 -5.10
C ARG A 49 4.88 -8.10 -3.97
N GLU A 50 5.89 -8.93 -4.22
CA GLU A 50 6.88 -9.29 -3.20
C GLU A 50 7.60 -8.06 -2.64
N MET A 51 8.05 -7.14 -3.50
CA MET A 51 8.71 -5.92 -3.05
C MET A 51 7.77 -4.97 -2.30
N THR A 52 6.52 -4.82 -2.76
CA THR A 52 5.53 -4.06 -2.00
C THR A 52 5.22 -4.70 -0.64
N SER A 53 5.24 -6.03 -0.52
CA SER A 53 5.08 -6.72 0.78
C SER A 53 6.25 -6.44 1.74
N GLY A 54 7.42 -6.12 1.19
CA GLY A 54 8.59 -5.64 1.94
C GLY A 54 8.48 -4.19 2.41
N GLY A 55 7.51 -3.42 1.90
CA GLY A 55 7.33 -1.99 2.19
C GLY A 55 8.08 -1.05 1.25
N HIS A 56 8.51 -1.53 0.07
CA HIS A 56 9.13 -0.69 -0.95
C HIS A 56 8.08 0.12 -1.72
N THR A 57 8.39 1.38 -2.02
CA THR A 57 7.51 2.24 -2.81
C THR A 57 7.52 1.82 -4.28
N LEU A 58 6.51 2.26 -5.05
CA LEU A 58 6.50 2.02 -6.50
C LEU A 58 7.72 2.65 -7.20
N PHE A 59 8.22 3.77 -6.66
CA PHE A 59 9.44 4.41 -7.15
C PHE A 59 10.68 3.56 -6.88
N ASP A 60 10.81 2.99 -5.68
CA ASP A 60 11.94 2.12 -5.33
C ASP A 60 11.96 0.89 -6.23
N ILE A 61 10.79 0.30 -6.44
CA ILE A 61 10.61 -0.87 -7.32
C ILE A 61 10.95 -0.53 -8.77
N HIS A 62 10.49 0.63 -9.26
CA HIS A 62 10.82 1.09 -10.61
C HIS A 62 12.33 1.30 -10.76
N THR A 63 12.97 1.86 -9.73
CA THR A 63 14.41 2.10 -9.73
C THR A 63 15.18 0.79 -9.68
N ALA A 64 14.80 -0.17 -8.83
CA ALA A 64 15.42 -1.48 -8.74
C ALA A 64 15.35 -2.25 -10.07
N PHE A 65 14.25 -2.13 -10.81
CA PHE A 65 14.10 -2.76 -12.13
C PHE A 65 14.96 -2.11 -13.23
N ASN A 66 15.19 -0.80 -13.16
CA ASN A 66 15.97 -0.10 -14.19
C ASN A 66 17.46 0.02 -13.83
N TRP A 67 17.79 0.00 -12.54
CA TRP A 67 19.12 0.24 -11.98
C TRP A 67 19.42 -0.75 -10.84
N PRO A 68 19.72 -2.03 -11.15
CA PRO A 68 19.86 -3.08 -10.14
C PRO A 68 21.03 -2.87 -9.17
N SER A 69 21.98 -1.99 -9.51
CA SER A 69 23.13 -1.63 -8.68
C SER A 69 22.82 -0.61 -7.59
N VAL A 70 21.63 0.01 -7.60
CA VAL A 70 21.23 1.02 -6.62
C VAL A 70 20.51 0.35 -5.46
N THR A 71 21.12 0.38 -4.28
CA THR A 71 20.48 0.00 -3.02
C THR A 71 19.72 1.20 -2.48
N LEU A 72 18.39 1.15 -2.51
CA LEU A 72 17.54 2.17 -1.92
C LEU A 72 17.17 1.79 -0.48
N PRO A 73 17.24 2.73 0.48
CA PRO A 73 16.64 2.52 1.80
C PRO A 73 15.12 2.43 1.60
N GLY A 74 14.54 1.30 1.97
CA GLY A 74 13.13 1.03 1.78
C GLY A 74 12.62 0.03 2.78
N GLY A 75 11.32 -0.18 2.75
CA GLY A 75 10.65 -1.12 3.62
C GLY A 75 9.86 -0.46 4.75
N TRP A 76 9.17 -1.29 5.51
CA TRP A 76 8.19 -0.83 6.51
C TRP A 76 8.79 0.08 7.58
N ALA A 77 10.04 -0.16 8.00
CA ALA A 77 10.73 0.69 8.99
C ALA A 77 10.89 2.13 8.48
N CYS A 78 11.35 2.34 7.24
CA CYS A 78 11.47 3.68 6.66
C CYS A 78 10.09 4.36 6.53
N ARG A 79 9.06 3.60 6.18
CA ARG A 79 7.67 4.11 6.07
C ARG A 79 7.09 4.49 7.43
N GLU A 80 7.50 3.79 8.49
CA GLU A 80 7.11 4.08 9.87
C GLU A 80 7.71 5.41 10.32
N GLU A 81 9.02 5.59 10.11
CA GLU A 81 9.73 6.85 10.40
C GLU A 81 9.12 8.04 9.66
N ASP A 82 8.84 7.89 8.36
CA ASP A 82 8.21 8.94 7.55
C ASP A 82 6.85 9.35 8.11
N MET A 83 6.03 8.39 8.54
CA MET A 83 4.70 8.68 9.11
C MET A 83 4.77 9.29 10.50
N LEU A 84 5.69 8.84 11.35
CA LEU A 84 5.94 9.48 12.64
C LEU A 84 6.38 10.93 12.47
N HIS A 85 7.23 11.20 11.47
CA HIS A 85 7.62 12.55 11.11
C HIS A 85 6.42 13.39 10.63
N LEU A 86 5.57 12.84 9.74
CA LEU A 86 4.34 13.51 9.29
C LEU A 86 3.38 13.83 10.45
N LEU A 87 3.18 12.88 11.36
CA LEU A 87 2.32 13.05 12.54
C LEU A 87 2.85 14.11 13.52
N ALA A 88 4.16 14.30 13.57
CA ALA A 88 4.80 15.30 14.42
C ALA A 88 4.79 16.71 13.81
N HIS A 89 5.07 16.84 12.51
CA HIS A 89 5.42 18.13 11.90
C HIS A 89 4.47 18.60 10.80
N ASN A 90 3.69 17.71 10.18
CA ASN A 90 2.89 18.03 8.99
C ASN A 90 1.40 18.21 9.33
N THR A 91 0.62 18.61 8.33
CA THR A 91 -0.83 18.81 8.46
C THR A 91 -1.60 17.48 8.41
N ASP A 92 -2.82 17.46 8.94
CA ASP A 92 -3.68 16.26 8.87
C ASP A 92 -3.98 15.85 7.42
N ALA A 93 -4.05 16.82 6.50
CA ALA A 93 -4.25 16.56 5.09
C ALA A 93 -3.07 15.80 4.44
N ASP A 94 -1.85 16.00 4.94
CA ASP A 94 -0.67 15.29 4.43
C ASP A 94 -0.63 13.85 4.93
N VAL A 95 -0.98 13.63 6.21
CA VAL A 95 -1.13 12.29 6.81
C VAL A 95 -2.20 11.50 6.05
N ASP A 96 -3.36 12.12 5.79
CA ASP A 96 -4.45 11.53 5.03
C ASP A 96 -4.03 11.12 3.61
N ARG A 97 -3.27 12.00 2.93
CA ARG A 97 -2.77 11.75 1.57
C ARG A 97 -1.80 10.58 1.56
N GLU A 98 -0.88 10.53 2.52
CA GLU A 98 0.11 9.46 2.61
C GLU A 98 -0.58 8.11 2.85
N LEU A 99 -1.49 8.04 3.83
CA LEU A 99 -2.26 6.82 4.09
C LEU A 99 -3.06 6.38 2.86
N GLN A 100 -3.68 7.32 2.14
CA GLN A 100 -4.41 7.02 0.91
C GLN A 100 -3.50 6.46 -0.17
N MET A 101 -2.30 7.04 -0.36
CA MET A 101 -1.31 6.54 -1.32
C MET A 101 -0.89 5.13 -0.95
N MET A 102 -0.51 4.90 0.30
CA MET A 102 -0.08 3.58 0.78
C MET A 102 -1.15 2.51 0.54
N ASN A 103 -2.40 2.75 0.93
CA ASN A 103 -3.47 1.78 0.74
C ASN A 103 -3.73 1.40 -0.73
N THR A 104 -3.39 2.29 -1.67
CA THR A 104 -3.53 1.99 -3.10
C THR A 104 -2.30 1.36 -3.74
N ASP A 105 -1.12 1.58 -3.16
CA ASP A 105 0.16 1.13 -3.72
C ASP A 105 0.55 -0.26 -3.18
N TYR A 106 0.17 -0.55 -1.93
CA TYR A 106 0.42 -1.81 -1.24
C TYR A 106 -0.78 -2.77 -1.29
N CYS A 107 -0.52 -4.06 -1.06
CA CYS A 107 -1.59 -5.02 -0.80
C CYS A 107 -2.29 -4.68 0.53
N GLY A 108 -3.62 -4.78 0.58
CA GLY A 108 -4.41 -4.43 1.76
C GLY A 108 -3.98 -5.19 3.01
N ASP A 109 -3.73 -6.49 2.90
CA ASP A 109 -3.34 -7.33 4.04
C ASP A 109 -1.96 -6.97 4.59
N ASP A 110 -0.99 -6.69 3.71
CA ASP A 110 0.37 -6.31 4.14
C ASP A 110 0.36 -4.91 4.75
N TYR A 111 -0.35 -3.96 4.13
CA TYR A 111 -0.52 -2.62 4.67
C TYR A 111 -1.16 -2.62 6.07
N VAL A 112 -2.16 -3.46 6.27
CA VAL A 112 -2.81 -3.58 7.58
C VAL A 112 -1.89 -4.24 8.61
N ASN A 113 -1.35 -5.42 8.27
CA ASN A 113 -0.67 -6.28 9.24
C ASN A 113 0.78 -5.88 9.51
N ARG A 114 1.49 -5.39 8.49
CA ARG A 114 2.91 -5.03 8.59
C ARG A 114 3.13 -3.56 8.90
N TYR A 115 2.11 -2.71 8.74
CA TYR A 115 2.25 -1.26 8.92
C TYR A 115 1.25 -0.63 9.88
N LEU A 116 -0.06 -0.74 9.63
CA LEU A 116 -1.05 -0.09 10.50
C LEU A 116 -1.09 -0.68 11.92
N ARG A 117 -1.04 -2.02 12.08
CA ARG A 117 -1.03 -2.65 13.41
C ARG A 117 0.21 -2.28 14.22
N PRO A 118 1.45 -2.47 13.70
CA PRO A 118 2.64 -2.15 14.47
C PRO A 118 2.71 -0.67 14.85
N LEU A 119 2.38 0.24 13.92
CA LEU A 119 2.39 1.68 14.17
C LEU A 119 1.35 2.10 15.22
N ASN A 120 0.13 1.54 15.18
CA ASN A 120 -0.87 1.79 16.21
C ASN A 120 -0.42 1.29 17.60
N LEU A 121 0.22 0.11 17.65
CA LEU A 121 0.77 -0.42 18.90
C LEU A 121 1.86 0.51 19.44
N TRP A 122 2.79 0.94 18.59
CA TRP A 122 3.85 1.87 18.96
C TRP A 122 3.28 3.18 19.51
N LEU A 123 2.33 3.80 18.80
CA LEU A 123 1.68 5.05 19.20
C LEU A 123 0.92 4.96 20.53
N ARG A 124 0.38 3.78 20.87
CA ARG A 124 -0.27 3.54 22.17
C ARG A 124 0.72 3.42 23.32
N THR A 125 1.93 2.95 23.03
CA THR A 125 3.01 2.78 24.02
C THR A 125 3.92 4.01 24.13
N ASP A 126 3.75 5.00 23.25
CA ASP A 126 4.54 6.22 23.21
C ASP A 126 4.19 7.13 24.41
N LEU A 127 5.19 7.40 25.26
CA LEU A 127 5.08 8.25 26.44
C LEU A 127 5.72 9.63 26.24
N SER A 128 6.19 9.93 25.03
CA SER A 128 6.86 11.20 24.74
C SER A 128 5.89 12.38 24.67
N GLU A 129 6.43 13.59 24.73
CA GLU A 129 5.62 14.81 24.65
C GLU A 129 4.86 14.87 23.32
N GLY A 130 3.55 15.16 23.41
CA GLY A 130 2.66 15.19 22.25
C GLY A 130 2.21 13.82 21.73
N ALA A 131 2.56 12.71 22.38
CA ALA A 131 2.15 11.35 21.97
C ALA A 131 0.63 11.22 21.84
N ALA A 132 -0.14 11.69 22.84
CA ALA A 132 -1.60 11.66 22.80
C ALA A 132 -2.17 12.38 21.56
N ARG A 133 -1.58 13.51 21.18
CA ARG A 133 -1.97 14.25 19.97
C ARG A 133 -1.65 13.45 18.71
N ARG A 134 -0.45 12.88 18.58
CA ARG A 134 -0.06 12.04 17.43
C ARG A 134 -0.97 10.81 17.30
N GLN A 135 -1.26 10.14 18.41
CA GLN A 135 -2.18 9.01 18.45
C GLN A 135 -3.59 9.40 17.99
N GLN A 136 -4.13 10.51 18.48
CA GLN A 136 -5.47 10.98 18.08
C GLN A 136 -5.51 11.35 16.59
N ARG A 137 -4.47 12.03 16.08
CA ARG A 137 -4.35 12.39 14.67
C ARG A 137 -4.31 11.15 13.79
N PHE A 138 -3.45 10.18 14.13
CA PHE A 138 -3.36 8.91 13.41
C PHE A 138 -4.69 8.15 13.42
N HIS A 139 -5.33 8.03 14.58
CA HIS A 139 -6.64 7.40 14.69
C HIS A 139 -7.69 8.06 13.79
N SER A 140 -7.76 9.40 13.81
CA SER A 140 -8.72 10.16 12.99
C SER A 140 -8.49 9.96 11.49
N ALA A 141 -7.22 9.89 11.07
CA ALA A 141 -6.84 9.66 9.68
C ALA A 141 -7.21 8.24 9.22
N VAL A 142 -6.95 7.21 10.05
CA VAL A 142 -7.33 5.81 9.79
C VAL A 142 -8.85 5.66 9.67
N VAL A 143 -9.61 6.29 10.57
CA VAL A 143 -11.09 6.27 10.50
C VAL A 143 -11.59 6.95 9.24
N SER A 144 -11.07 8.15 8.91
CA SER A 144 -11.45 8.89 7.69
C SER A 144 -11.12 8.11 6.41
N GLN A 145 -10.00 7.39 6.40
CA GLN A 145 -9.62 6.49 5.32
C GLN A 145 -10.58 5.30 5.22
N TRP A 146 -10.94 4.69 6.35
CA TRP A 146 -11.92 3.62 6.37
C TRP A 146 -13.28 4.06 5.85
N GLU A 147 -13.79 5.23 6.26
CA GLU A 147 -15.07 5.75 5.76
C GLU A 147 -15.04 5.89 4.23
N ARG A 148 -13.93 6.40 3.68
CA ARG A 148 -13.72 6.49 2.22
C ARG A 148 -13.73 5.11 1.56
N LEU A 149 -13.11 4.10 2.18
CA LEU A 149 -13.10 2.72 1.68
C LEU A 149 -14.47 2.06 1.79
N ALA A 150 -15.17 2.23 2.90
CA ALA A 150 -16.51 1.72 3.14
C ALA A 150 -17.48 2.29 2.09
N LEU A 151 -17.45 3.59 1.85
CA LEU A 151 -18.24 4.23 0.79
C LEU A 151 -17.88 3.72 -0.61
N ALA A 152 -16.60 3.53 -0.91
CA ALA A 152 -16.15 2.96 -2.18
C ALA A 152 -16.57 1.49 -2.35
N SER A 153 -16.58 0.73 -1.26
CA SER A 153 -16.95 -0.69 -1.20
C SER A 153 -18.47 -0.90 -1.37
N GLN A 154 -19.29 -0.02 -0.78
CA GLN A 154 -20.75 0.02 -0.97
C GLN A 154 -21.10 0.26 -2.44
N ARG A 155 -20.34 1.12 -3.13
CA ARG A 155 -20.50 1.33 -4.58
C ARG A 155 -20.09 0.12 -5.42
N ARG A 156 -19.37 -0.85 -4.85
CA ARG A 156 -18.76 -2.01 -5.53
C ARG A 156 -19.28 -3.36 -5.04
N SER A 157 -20.19 -3.38 -4.06
CA SER A 157 -20.68 -4.60 -3.40
C SER A 157 -19.57 -5.50 -2.83
N THR A 158 -18.49 -4.92 -2.32
CA THR A 158 -17.39 -5.66 -1.66
C THR A 158 -17.34 -5.34 -0.17
N VAL A 159 -16.91 -6.29 0.68
CA VAL A 159 -16.75 -6.08 2.14
C VAL A 159 -15.29 -5.71 2.43
N PRO A 160 -14.99 -4.55 3.05
CA PRO A 160 -13.63 -4.24 3.48
C PRO A 160 -13.23 -5.12 4.67
N LEU A 161 -12.10 -5.82 4.57
CA LEU A 161 -11.49 -6.56 5.68
C LEU A 161 -11.10 -5.59 6.80
N PHE A 162 -11.58 -5.85 8.02
CA PHE A 162 -11.32 -5.01 9.17
C PHE A 162 -10.24 -5.58 10.09
N LEU A 163 -9.53 -4.65 10.72
CA LEU A 163 -8.71 -4.84 11.91
C LEU A 163 -9.61 -5.18 13.11
N GLU A 164 -9.90 -6.46 13.33
CA GLU A 164 -10.40 -6.86 14.65
C GLU A 164 -9.33 -6.50 15.70
N ALA A 165 -9.73 -5.61 16.61
CA ALA A 165 -8.98 -5.32 17.82
C ALA A 165 -8.95 -6.60 18.65
N VAL A 166 -7.76 -7.20 18.78
CA VAL A 166 -7.42 -8.11 19.87
C VAL A 166 -6.52 -7.35 20.83
#